data_AF-A0A1I8HAM3-F1
#
_entry.id   AF-A0A1I8HAM3-F1
#
_cell.length_a   1.000
_cell.length_b   1.000
_cell.length_c   1.000
_cell.angle_alpha   90.00
_cell.angle_beta   90.00
_cell.angle_gamma   90.00
#
_symmetry.space_group_name_H-M   'P 1'
#
loop_
_entity.id
_entity.type
_entity.pdbx_description
1 polymer ?
#
loop_
_entity_poly.entity_id
_entity_poly.type
_entity_poly.pdbx_seq_one_letter_code
_entity_poly.pdbx_strand_id
1 'polypeptide(L)'
;MRNCIIFCGGSGSNPASFCPVNGCLFTLATGSVLLSLVAMLHGYLFCLPFSQFVYPLELDFNRLVLELESTPTASSVSWAVPINNKNFPALHPNSNRCANFEVGEGSKYRLLMLIKSALPNFAFRQALRATWANEINTATVQIGYAFVLGGTHNSTAQAAVDREQITYGDLIQQAFVDAYFNNTYKLMFAIDWAAASCPGADFILFADDDYYVSTYNLVNLLGQLQANGYTADSLLVTGHVFSSPVPKRNLFNKWYTSLAEYPYTFWPPYPTGARF
;
A
#
# COMPACT_ATOMS: atom_id res chain seq x y z
N MET A 1 -0.91 -15.13 -34.60
CA MET A 1 -0.88 -14.40 -35.88
C MET A 1 -2.31 -14.04 -36.24
N ARG A 2 -2.58 -12.73 -36.47
CA ARG A 2 -3.47 -12.11 -37.51
C ARG A 2 -4.79 -12.86 -37.85
N ASN A 3 -5.99 -12.31 -37.96
CA ASN A 3 -6.63 -10.97 -38.14
C ASN A 3 -8.15 -11.25 -37.94
N CYS A 4 -9.00 -10.40 -37.35
CA CYS A 4 -9.65 -9.19 -37.87
C CYS A 4 -10.59 -9.36 -39.11
N ILE A 5 -11.87 -8.93 -38.93
CA ILE A 5 -12.80 -8.22 -39.86
C ILE A 5 -14.17 -8.90 -40.22
N ILE A 6 -15.24 -8.36 -39.62
CA ILE A 6 -16.54 -7.77 -40.11
C ILE A 6 -17.36 -8.44 -41.23
N PHE A 7 -18.68 -8.57 -41.02
CA PHE A 7 -19.74 -8.13 -41.97
C PHE A 7 -21.03 -7.67 -41.25
N CYS A 8 -21.54 -6.49 -41.62
CA CYS A 8 -22.88 -5.98 -41.31
C CYS A 8 -23.88 -6.41 -42.38
N GLY A 9 -25.15 -6.62 -42.00
CA GLY A 9 -26.29 -6.73 -42.91
C GLY A 9 -27.43 -5.84 -42.42
N GLY A 10 -28.12 -5.15 -43.33
CA GLY A 10 -29.29 -4.30 -43.03
C GLY A 10 -30.46 -4.57 -43.98
N SER A 11 -31.63 -4.00 -43.66
CA SER A 11 -32.74 -3.72 -44.60
C SER A 11 -33.83 -2.85 -43.95
N GLY A 12 -34.45 -1.93 -44.71
CA GLY A 12 -35.81 -1.39 -44.40
C GLY A 12 -36.10 0.13 -44.45
N SER A 13 -35.98 0.77 -45.63
CA SER A 13 -36.84 1.82 -46.26
C SER A 13 -37.59 2.96 -45.49
N ASN A 14 -37.09 4.22 -45.64
CA ASN A 14 -37.70 5.50 -46.14
C ASN A 14 -38.94 6.21 -45.48
N PRO A 15 -39.19 7.53 -45.71
CA PRO A 15 -38.37 8.73 -45.41
C PRO A 15 -39.19 9.95 -44.86
N ALA A 16 -38.67 10.75 -43.92
CA ALA A 16 -39.00 12.19 -43.78
C ALA A 16 -38.21 12.83 -42.64
N SER A 17 -37.86 14.11 -42.82
CA SER A 17 -37.22 15.04 -41.88
C SER A 17 -35.71 14.87 -41.65
N PHE A 18 -34.95 15.61 -42.47
CA PHE A 18 -33.60 16.07 -42.13
C PHE A 18 -33.65 16.85 -40.81
N CYS A 19 -33.01 16.31 -39.77
CA CYS A 19 -32.55 17.09 -38.63
C CYS A 19 -31.02 16.91 -38.57
N PRO A 20 -30.21 17.96 -38.69
CA PRO A 20 -28.76 17.83 -38.70
C PRO A 20 -28.26 17.61 -37.27
N VAL A 21 -28.16 16.35 -36.82
CA VAL A 21 -27.57 16.00 -35.51
C VAL A 21 -26.09 15.58 -35.64
N ASN A 22 -25.43 15.91 -36.76
CA ASN A 22 -24.00 15.64 -36.96
C ASN A 22 -23.07 16.77 -36.47
N GLY A 23 -23.57 17.70 -35.63
CA GLY A 23 -22.79 18.82 -35.11
C GLY A 23 -22.36 18.73 -33.64
N CYS A 24 -23.01 17.89 -32.82
CA CYS A 24 -22.80 17.89 -31.36
C CYS A 24 -22.05 16.66 -30.82
N LEU A 25 -22.21 15.46 -31.41
CA LEU A 25 -21.50 14.27 -30.91
C LEU A 25 -20.00 14.29 -31.26
N PHE A 26 -19.64 14.80 -32.44
CA PHE A 26 -18.24 14.93 -32.84
C PHE A 26 -17.51 16.07 -32.12
N THR A 27 -18.19 17.18 -31.80
CA THR A 27 -17.61 18.30 -31.05
C THR A 27 -17.48 18.02 -29.55
N LEU A 28 -18.39 17.23 -28.96
CA LEU A 28 -18.25 16.78 -27.58
C LEU A 28 -17.13 15.74 -27.41
N ALA A 29 -16.94 14.84 -28.39
CA ALA A 29 -15.85 13.87 -28.39
C ALA A 29 -14.49 14.52 -28.69
N THR A 30 -14.41 15.45 -29.66
CA THR A 30 -13.17 16.19 -29.92
C THR A 30 -12.86 17.21 -28.83
N GLY A 31 -13.88 17.84 -28.23
CA GLY A 31 -13.72 18.76 -27.11
C GLY A 31 -13.19 18.08 -25.86
N SER A 32 -13.70 16.90 -25.50
CA SER A 32 -13.22 16.12 -24.35
C SER A 32 -11.85 15.49 -24.59
N VAL A 33 -11.53 15.06 -25.82
CA VAL A 33 -10.18 14.62 -26.21
C VAL A 33 -9.19 15.79 -26.21
N LEU A 34 -9.57 16.96 -26.75
CA LEU A 34 -8.75 18.17 -26.76
C LEU A 34 -8.50 18.68 -25.33
N LEU A 35 -9.53 18.71 -24.48
CA LEU A 35 -9.39 19.11 -23.07
C LEU A 35 -8.47 18.15 -22.30
N SER A 36 -8.57 16.84 -22.58
CA SER A 36 -7.67 15.83 -22.00
C SER A 36 -6.23 15.97 -22.50
N LEU A 37 -6.03 16.25 -23.79
CA LEU A 37 -4.71 16.51 -24.37
C LEU A 37 -4.10 17.81 -23.83
N VAL A 38 -4.89 18.87 -23.71
CA VAL A 38 -4.47 20.16 -23.15
C VAL A 38 -4.15 20.03 -21.66
N ALA A 39 -4.94 19.27 -20.88
CA ALA A 39 -4.65 19.00 -19.47
C ALA A 39 -3.39 18.13 -19.29
N MET A 40 -3.18 17.14 -20.17
CA MET A 40 -1.94 16.37 -20.19
C MET A 40 -0.73 17.22 -20.57
N LEU A 41 -0.88 18.11 -21.57
CA LEU A 41 0.19 19.01 -22.02
C LEU A 41 0.52 20.08 -20.98
N HIS A 42 -0.48 20.69 -20.33
CA HIS A 42 -0.29 21.59 -19.18
C HIS A 42 0.40 20.85 -18.03
N GLY A 43 -0.08 19.65 -17.68
CA GLY A 43 0.56 18.81 -16.67
C GLY A 43 2.06 18.60 -16.94
N TYR A 44 2.43 18.34 -18.20
CA TYR A 44 3.83 18.13 -18.60
C TYR A 44 4.67 19.41 -18.67
N LEU A 45 4.12 20.52 -19.16
CA LEU A 45 4.85 21.79 -19.35
C LEU A 45 5.20 22.48 -18.02
N PHE A 46 4.40 22.27 -16.98
CA PHE A 46 4.57 22.93 -15.68
C PHE A 46 5.16 22.02 -14.60
N CYS A 47 5.63 20.81 -14.97
CA CYS A 47 6.38 19.97 -14.02
C CYS A 47 7.77 20.55 -13.74
N LEU A 48 8.20 20.48 -12.49
CA LEU A 48 9.60 20.63 -12.11
C LEU A 48 10.38 19.37 -12.53
N PRO A 49 11.60 19.50 -13.08
CA PRO A 49 12.42 18.36 -13.41
C PRO A 49 12.77 17.57 -12.14
N PHE A 50 12.76 16.24 -12.21
CA PHE A 50 13.11 15.40 -11.07
C PHE A 50 14.56 15.59 -10.58
N SER A 51 15.45 16.20 -11.37
CA SER A 51 16.79 16.61 -10.88
C SER A 51 16.75 17.67 -9.79
N GLN A 52 15.63 18.39 -9.64
CA GLN A 52 15.36 19.34 -8.55
C GLN A 52 14.52 18.72 -7.44
N PHE A 53 14.23 17.41 -7.53
CA PHE A 53 13.51 16.72 -6.48
C PHE A 53 14.33 16.74 -5.20
N VAL A 54 13.74 17.34 -4.18
CA VAL A 54 14.18 17.20 -2.81
C VAL A 54 13.17 16.27 -2.16
N TYR A 55 13.63 15.20 -1.53
CA TYR A 55 12.73 14.30 -0.80
C TYR A 55 11.90 15.17 0.14
N PRO A 56 10.57 15.02 0.19
CA PRO A 56 9.80 15.73 1.20
C PRO A 56 10.33 15.17 2.53
N LEU A 57 11.17 15.95 3.22
CA LEU A 57 11.95 15.58 4.41
C LEU A 57 13.35 14.94 4.14
N GLU A 58 14.33 15.68 3.60
CA GLU A 58 15.73 15.48 4.04
C GLU A 58 15.81 15.82 5.54
N LEU A 59 15.23 14.95 6.37
CA LEU A 59 15.41 14.98 7.81
C LEU A 59 16.72 14.28 8.09
N ASP A 60 17.59 14.95 8.84
CA ASP A 60 18.66 14.27 9.53
C ASP A 60 18.02 13.38 10.61
N PHE A 61 17.75 12.13 10.26
CA PHE A 61 17.10 11.16 11.16
C PHE A 61 17.94 10.91 12.40
N ASN A 62 19.27 10.93 12.30
CA ASN A 62 20.15 10.78 13.46
C ASN A 62 19.95 11.95 14.42
N ARG A 63 19.97 13.18 13.91
CA ARG A 63 19.67 14.36 14.72
C ARG A 63 18.26 14.32 15.31
N LEU A 64 17.26 13.93 14.52
CA LEU A 64 15.87 13.84 14.96
C LEU A 64 15.71 12.83 16.11
N VAL A 65 16.30 11.65 15.98
CA VAL A 65 16.28 10.60 17.01
C VAL A 65 16.99 11.08 18.27
N LEU A 66 18.20 11.65 18.15
CA LEU A 66 18.95 12.18 19.29
C LEU A 66 18.19 13.30 20.04
N GLU A 67 17.51 14.19 19.31
CA GLU A 67 16.70 15.26 19.92
C GLU A 67 15.45 14.72 20.64
N LEU A 68 14.80 13.69 20.09
CA LEU A 68 13.66 13.02 20.73
C LEU A 68 14.09 12.21 21.96
N GLU A 69 15.23 11.53 21.91
CA GLU A 69 15.78 10.76 23.04
C GLU A 69 16.23 11.66 24.20
N SER A 70 16.86 12.79 23.88
CA SER A 70 17.29 13.77 24.89
C SER A 70 16.14 14.57 25.50
N THR A 71 14.96 14.58 24.86
CA THR A 71 13.78 15.28 25.35
C THR A 71 12.55 14.34 25.41
N PRO A 72 12.50 13.38 26.35
CA PRO A 72 11.52 12.30 26.35
C PRO A 72 10.05 12.73 26.42
N THR A 73 9.78 13.97 26.86
CA THR A 73 8.44 14.56 26.94
C THR A 73 8.04 15.33 25.67
N ALA A 74 8.94 15.53 24.72
CA ALA A 74 8.65 16.21 23.47
C ALA A 74 7.98 15.23 22.50
N SER A 75 6.69 15.44 22.23
CA SER A 75 5.93 14.65 21.25
C SER A 75 6.23 15.03 19.79
N SER A 76 7.05 16.05 19.55
CA SER A 76 7.42 16.55 18.22
C SER A 76 8.60 17.51 18.29
N VAL A 77 9.38 17.57 17.22
CA VAL A 77 10.48 18.53 17.07
C VAL A 77 10.06 19.68 16.16
N SER A 78 10.32 20.93 16.55
CA SER A 78 9.75 22.12 15.89
C SER A 78 10.15 22.29 14.42
N TRP A 79 11.32 21.79 14.02
CA TRP A 79 11.83 21.86 12.65
C TRP A 79 11.39 20.67 11.78
N ALA A 80 10.76 19.66 12.38
CA ALA A 80 10.30 18.44 11.72
C ALA A 80 8.79 18.27 11.95
N VAL A 81 7.98 18.90 11.09
CA VAL A 81 6.52 18.78 11.16
C VAL A 81 6.09 17.51 10.41
N PRO A 82 5.40 16.56 11.07
CA PRO A 82 4.90 15.37 10.41
C PRO A 82 3.88 15.74 9.34
N ILE A 83 4.05 15.19 8.14
CA ILE A 83 3.07 15.35 7.04
C ILE A 83 1.75 14.66 7.40
N ASN A 84 1.84 13.51 8.06
CA ASN A 84 0.70 12.68 8.45
C ASN A 84 0.58 12.68 9.98
N ASN A 85 -0.61 13.02 10.50
CA ASN A 85 -0.90 12.96 11.93
C ASN A 85 -1.28 11.53 12.33
N LYS A 86 -0.50 10.93 13.24
CA LYS A 86 -0.66 9.54 13.69
C LYS A 86 -1.60 9.35 14.89
N ASN A 87 -2.27 10.39 15.37
CA ASN A 87 -3.02 10.34 16.64
C ASN A 87 -4.35 9.59 16.52
N PHE A 88 -4.29 8.26 16.41
CA PHE A 88 -5.44 7.37 16.41
C PHE A 88 -5.32 6.34 17.54
N PRO A 89 -6.36 6.14 18.37
CA PRO A 89 -6.34 5.09 19.39
C PRO A 89 -6.34 3.69 18.76
N ALA A 90 -5.69 2.74 19.43
CA ALA A 90 -5.79 1.33 19.05
C ALA A 90 -7.18 0.79 19.43
N LEU A 91 -7.80 0.05 18.51
CA LEU A 91 -9.06 -0.66 18.73
C LEU A 91 -8.80 -2.12 19.12
N HIS A 92 -7.96 -2.79 18.32
CA HIS A 92 -7.45 -4.13 18.60
C HIS A 92 -5.91 -4.06 18.57
N PRO A 93 -5.26 -3.79 19.72
CA PRO A 93 -3.81 -3.63 19.76
C PRO A 93 -3.08 -4.96 19.57
N ASN A 94 -3.64 -6.07 20.06
CA ASN A 94 -3.08 -7.42 19.93
C ASN A 94 -1.57 -7.52 20.24
N SER A 95 -1.08 -6.78 21.24
CA SER A 95 0.35 -6.61 21.51
C SER A 95 1.09 -7.91 21.86
N ASN A 96 0.36 -8.93 22.35
CA ASN A 96 0.94 -10.23 22.70
C ASN A 96 0.98 -11.22 21.52
N ARG A 97 0.56 -10.82 20.30
CA ARG A 97 0.55 -11.70 19.12
C ARG A 97 1.92 -12.31 18.84
N CYS A 98 2.99 -11.55 19.07
CA CYS A 98 4.37 -12.00 18.90
C CYS A 98 5.01 -12.59 20.17
N ALA A 99 4.25 -12.80 21.26
CA ALA A 99 4.81 -13.37 22.49
C ALA A 99 5.32 -14.81 22.28
N ASN A 100 4.65 -15.60 21.44
CA ASN A 100 5.08 -16.96 21.07
C ASN A 100 5.94 -16.98 19.80
N PHE A 101 6.37 -15.81 19.32
CA PHE A 101 7.28 -15.66 18.18
C PHE A 101 8.74 -15.82 18.63
N GLU A 102 8.96 -16.84 19.47
CA GLU A 102 10.28 -17.25 19.95
C GLU A 102 10.92 -18.20 18.95
N VAL A 103 12.20 -17.95 18.65
CA VAL A 103 13.01 -18.79 17.77
C VAL A 103 13.04 -20.20 18.32
N GLY A 104 12.24 -21.09 17.73
CA GLY A 104 12.30 -22.51 18.05
C GLY A 104 13.71 -23.05 17.81
N GLU A 105 14.14 -24.02 18.61
CA GLU A 105 15.45 -24.66 18.49
C GLU A 105 15.65 -25.15 17.03
N GLY A 106 16.53 -24.47 16.28
CA GLY A 106 16.82 -24.77 14.87
C GLY A 106 16.41 -23.69 13.84
N SER A 107 15.44 -22.82 14.14
CA SER A 107 15.11 -21.70 13.25
C SER A 107 16.23 -20.66 13.24
N LYS A 108 16.58 -20.15 12.05
CA LYS A 108 17.62 -19.12 11.88
C LYS A 108 17.06 -17.70 11.87
N TYR A 109 15.82 -17.51 11.40
CA TYR A 109 15.22 -16.18 11.22
C TYR A 109 13.72 -16.17 11.52
N ARG A 110 13.23 -14.98 11.80
CA ARG A 110 11.84 -14.63 12.06
C ARG A 110 11.31 -13.69 10.99
N LEU A 111 10.26 -14.12 10.30
CA LEU A 111 9.53 -13.32 9.32
C LEU A 111 8.16 -12.94 9.87
N LEU A 112 7.88 -11.64 9.93
CA LEU A 112 6.55 -11.11 10.23
C LEU A 112 5.84 -10.68 8.94
N MET A 113 4.68 -11.25 8.65
CA MET A 113 3.83 -10.83 7.54
C MET A 113 2.71 -9.91 8.04
N LEU A 114 2.66 -8.68 7.54
CA LEU A 114 1.62 -7.71 7.84
C LEU A 114 0.72 -7.54 6.62
N ILE A 115 -0.46 -8.15 6.70
CA ILE A 115 -1.36 -8.26 5.56
C ILE A 115 -2.43 -7.17 5.69
N LYS A 116 -2.34 -6.13 4.86
CA LYS A 116 -3.34 -5.07 4.77
C LYS A 116 -4.63 -5.65 4.22
N SER A 117 -5.72 -5.50 4.97
CA SER A 117 -7.05 -5.96 4.58
C SER A 117 -8.07 -4.85 4.82
N ALA A 118 -9.33 -5.04 4.42
CA ALA A 118 -10.42 -4.12 4.70
C ALA A 118 -11.50 -4.82 5.54
N LEU A 119 -12.25 -4.08 6.36
CA LEU A 119 -13.29 -4.64 7.22
C LEU A 119 -14.22 -5.68 6.52
N PRO A 120 -14.79 -5.41 5.32
CA PRO A 120 -15.68 -6.36 4.67
C PRO A 120 -14.98 -7.60 4.08
N ASN A 121 -13.64 -7.61 3.97
CA ASN A 121 -12.85 -8.67 3.34
C ASN A 121 -12.65 -9.90 4.23
N PHE A 122 -13.64 -10.25 5.06
CA PHE A 122 -13.61 -11.44 5.91
C PHE A 122 -13.30 -12.71 5.10
N ALA A 123 -13.93 -12.85 3.93
CA ALA A 123 -13.74 -14.01 3.07
C ALA A 123 -12.29 -14.12 2.54
N PHE A 124 -11.63 -12.99 2.23
CA PHE A 124 -10.23 -12.99 1.81
C PHE A 124 -9.34 -13.39 2.99
N ARG A 125 -9.50 -12.77 4.16
CA ARG A 125 -8.78 -13.16 5.38
C ARG A 125 -8.96 -14.65 5.68
N GLN A 126 -10.18 -15.17 5.56
CA GLN A 126 -10.46 -16.59 5.77
C GLN A 126 -9.76 -17.49 4.74
N ALA A 127 -9.73 -17.09 3.46
CA ALA A 127 -9.00 -17.83 2.43
C ALA A 127 -7.49 -17.81 2.71
N LEU A 128 -6.94 -16.68 3.16
CA LEU A 128 -5.54 -16.54 3.52
C LEU A 128 -5.17 -17.42 4.72
N ARG A 129 -5.97 -17.41 5.79
CA ARG A 129 -5.84 -18.33 6.94
C ARG A 129 -5.88 -19.80 6.48
N ALA A 130 -6.75 -20.14 5.55
CA ALA A 130 -6.87 -21.51 5.05
C ALA A 130 -5.75 -21.92 4.07
N THR A 131 -4.88 -20.99 3.65
CA THR A 131 -3.87 -21.23 2.62
C THR A 131 -2.47 -20.81 3.07
N TRP A 132 -1.92 -19.73 2.52
CA TRP A 132 -0.51 -19.36 2.64
C TRP A 132 -0.21 -18.50 3.86
N ALA A 133 -1.21 -17.82 4.44
CA ALA A 133 -1.04 -17.06 5.67
C ALA A 133 -1.22 -17.95 6.90
N ASN A 134 -0.77 -19.20 6.83
CA ASN A 134 -0.64 -20.03 8.01
C ASN A 134 0.68 -19.70 8.72
N GLU A 135 0.69 -19.82 10.04
CA GLU A 135 1.95 -19.80 10.79
C GLU A 135 2.74 -21.03 10.36
N ILE A 136 3.82 -20.80 9.61
CA ILE A 136 4.69 -21.87 9.13
C ILE A 136 5.96 -21.81 9.97
N ASN A 137 6.14 -22.84 10.78
CA ASN A 137 7.41 -23.15 11.40
C ASN A 137 8.14 -24.10 10.46
N THR A 138 9.04 -23.57 9.64
CA THR A 138 10.00 -24.41 8.93
C THR A 138 11.22 -24.66 9.81
N ALA A 139 12.07 -25.60 9.41
CA ALA A 139 13.34 -25.82 10.10
C ALA A 139 14.26 -24.58 10.09
N THR A 140 14.02 -23.59 9.21
CA THR A 140 14.94 -22.45 8.98
C THR A 140 14.31 -21.11 9.31
N VAL A 141 13.00 -20.96 9.13
CA VAL A 141 12.27 -19.70 9.27
C VAL A 141 10.99 -19.93 10.05
N GLN A 142 10.78 -19.10 11.06
CA GLN A 142 9.54 -18.96 11.80
C GLN A 142 8.72 -17.82 11.19
N ILE A 143 7.51 -18.14 10.73
CA ILE A 143 6.64 -17.18 10.05
C ILE A 143 5.44 -16.86 10.93
N GLY A 144 5.31 -15.59 11.30
CA GLY A 144 4.14 -15.03 11.99
C GLY A 144 3.39 -14.09 11.07
N TYR A 145 2.10 -13.86 11.36
CA TYR A 145 1.31 -12.88 10.60
C TYR A 145 0.26 -12.16 11.46
N ALA A 146 -0.15 -10.99 10.96
CA ALA A 146 -1.31 -10.26 11.44
C ALA A 146 -2.02 -9.55 10.26
N PHE A 147 -3.35 -9.46 10.34
CA PHE A 147 -4.14 -8.65 9.42
C PHE A 147 -4.26 -7.21 9.93
N VAL A 148 -3.95 -6.24 9.07
CA VAL A 148 -3.96 -4.82 9.42
C VAL A 148 -5.24 -4.16 8.92
N LEU A 149 -6.03 -3.62 9.85
CA LEU A 149 -7.31 -2.94 9.56
C LEU A 149 -7.31 -1.50 10.08
N GLY A 150 -8.07 -0.64 9.41
CA GLY A 150 -8.52 0.62 9.98
C GLY A 150 -9.84 0.45 10.75
N GLY A 151 -10.37 1.55 11.29
CA GLY A 151 -11.66 1.64 11.94
C GLY A 151 -12.80 2.02 10.98
N THR A 152 -14.01 2.07 11.55
CA THR A 152 -15.24 2.50 10.86
C THR A 152 -16.18 3.19 11.83
N HIS A 153 -17.06 4.05 11.31
CA HIS A 153 -18.19 4.61 12.05
C HIS A 153 -19.43 3.71 12.01
N ASN A 154 -19.41 2.63 11.22
CA ASN A 154 -20.50 1.68 11.13
C ASN A 154 -20.40 0.62 12.24
N SER A 155 -21.28 0.72 13.23
CA SER A 155 -21.30 -0.18 14.40
C SER A 155 -21.50 -1.65 14.02
N THR A 156 -22.31 -1.95 13.00
CA THR A 156 -22.53 -3.32 12.53
C THR A 156 -21.26 -3.92 11.92
N ALA A 157 -20.53 -3.14 11.12
CA ALA A 157 -19.27 -3.57 10.53
C ALA A 157 -18.19 -3.75 11.60
N GLN A 158 -18.08 -2.83 12.57
CA GLN A 158 -17.15 -2.97 13.68
C GLN A 158 -17.47 -4.20 14.54
N ALA A 159 -18.75 -4.43 14.88
CA ALA A 159 -19.16 -5.61 15.64
C ALA A 159 -18.86 -6.93 14.91
N ALA A 160 -18.79 -6.94 13.58
CA ALA A 160 -18.37 -8.11 12.82
C ALA A 160 -16.86 -8.37 12.95
N VAL A 161 -16.06 -7.30 12.87
CA VAL A 161 -14.60 -7.35 13.11
C VAL A 161 -14.30 -7.79 14.54
N ASP A 162 -15.03 -7.28 15.54
CA ASP A 162 -14.82 -7.66 16.95
C ASP A 162 -15.10 -9.15 17.17
N ARG A 163 -16.15 -9.69 16.55
CA ARG A 163 -16.47 -11.14 16.59
C ARG A 163 -15.40 -11.98 15.90
N GLU A 164 -14.88 -11.51 14.76
CA GLU A 164 -13.75 -12.15 14.09
C GLU A 164 -12.50 -12.14 14.99
N GLN A 165 -12.18 -11.01 15.61
CA GLN A 165 -11.03 -10.89 16.49
C GLN A 165 -11.12 -11.82 17.70
N ILE A 166 -12.30 -11.97 18.31
CA ILE A 166 -12.53 -12.93 19.40
C ILE A 166 -12.26 -14.38 18.93
N THR A 167 -12.57 -14.68 17.67
CA THR A 167 -12.48 -16.03 17.12
C THR A 167 -11.04 -16.40 16.69
N TYR A 168 -10.33 -15.49 16.03
CA TYR A 168 -9.03 -15.77 15.41
C TYR A 168 -7.85 -15.09 16.09
N GLY A 169 -8.05 -13.95 16.76
CA GLY A 169 -7.00 -13.24 17.49
C GLY A 169 -5.82 -12.79 16.63
N ASP A 170 -6.03 -12.55 15.34
CA ASP A 170 -4.98 -12.25 14.34
C ASP A 170 -5.14 -10.89 13.66
N LEU A 171 -6.12 -10.08 14.09
CA LEU A 171 -6.31 -8.72 13.60
C LEU A 171 -5.54 -7.73 14.49
N ILE A 172 -4.98 -6.71 13.85
CA ILE A 172 -4.53 -5.47 14.49
C ILE A 172 -5.33 -4.31 13.89
N GLN A 173 -5.81 -3.40 14.73
CA GLN A 173 -6.72 -2.35 14.30
C GLN A 173 -6.48 -1.02 15.02
N GLN A 174 -6.48 0.07 14.25
CA GLN A 174 -6.38 1.45 14.75
C GLN A 174 -7.54 2.31 14.22
N ALA A 175 -7.98 3.31 14.99
CA ALA A 175 -9.21 4.05 14.75
C ALA A 175 -9.15 5.16 13.67
N PHE A 176 -8.41 4.96 12.58
CA PHE A 176 -8.52 5.80 11.38
C PHE A 176 -9.57 5.21 10.42
N VAL A 177 -10.28 6.03 9.64
CA VAL A 177 -11.27 5.51 8.69
C VAL A 177 -10.60 4.64 7.64
N ASP A 178 -11.00 3.37 7.54
CA ASP A 178 -10.45 2.43 6.58
C ASP A 178 -10.94 2.75 5.15
N ALA A 179 -10.10 3.45 4.40
CA ALA A 179 -10.35 3.87 3.04
C ALA A 179 -9.06 3.81 2.22
N TYR A 180 -9.19 3.68 0.89
CA TYR A 180 -8.05 3.53 -0.02
C TYR A 180 -6.98 4.62 0.14
N PHE A 181 -7.38 5.89 0.21
CA PHE A 181 -6.45 7.02 0.39
C PHE A 181 -5.83 7.07 1.80
N ASN A 182 -6.42 6.38 2.78
CA ASN A 182 -5.87 6.24 4.13
C ASN A 182 -4.96 5.00 4.28
N ASN A 183 -4.63 4.30 3.19
CA ASN A 183 -3.66 3.19 3.24
C ASN A 183 -2.28 3.62 3.76
N THR A 184 -1.93 4.90 3.62
CA THR A 184 -0.73 5.46 4.24
C THR A 184 -0.76 5.33 5.77
N TYR A 185 -1.88 5.70 6.40
CA TYR A 185 -2.05 5.50 7.85
C TYR A 185 -2.02 4.03 8.24
N LYS A 186 -2.61 3.16 7.42
CA LYS A 186 -2.57 1.70 7.64
C LYS A 186 -1.16 1.14 7.60
N LEU A 187 -0.33 1.56 6.64
CA LEU A 187 1.07 1.14 6.57
C LEU A 187 1.88 1.69 7.73
N MET A 188 1.70 2.97 8.07
CA MET A 188 2.38 3.61 9.21
C MET A 188 2.04 2.90 10.52
N PHE A 189 0.76 2.57 10.73
CA PHE A 189 0.31 1.77 11.86
C PHE A 189 0.95 0.38 11.90
N ALA A 190 1.01 -0.32 10.76
CA ALA A 190 1.61 -1.64 10.67
C ALA A 190 3.11 -1.62 11.07
N ILE A 191 3.86 -0.62 10.60
CA ILE A 191 5.27 -0.41 10.95
C ILE A 191 5.41 -0.13 12.45
N ASP A 192 4.64 0.82 12.99
CA ASP A 192 4.69 1.20 14.40
C ASP A 192 4.34 0.00 15.31
N TRP A 193 3.32 -0.77 14.92
CA TRP A 193 2.90 -1.96 15.65
C TRP A 193 3.98 -3.04 15.65
N ALA A 194 4.63 -3.30 14.52
CA ALA A 194 5.71 -4.28 14.44
C ALA A 194 6.90 -3.88 15.31
N ALA A 195 7.30 -2.60 15.28
CA ALA A 195 8.38 -2.09 16.10
C ALA A 195 8.07 -2.24 17.61
N ALA A 196 6.83 -1.96 18.02
CA ALA A 196 6.42 -2.01 19.42
C ALA A 196 6.13 -3.43 19.93
N SER A 197 5.49 -4.27 19.12
CA SER A 197 4.93 -5.57 19.55
C SER A 197 5.77 -6.76 19.12
N CYS A 198 6.59 -6.61 18.07
CA CYS A 198 7.38 -7.68 17.47
C CYS A 198 8.84 -7.26 17.23
N PRO A 199 9.56 -6.69 18.22
CA PRO A 199 10.92 -6.17 18.03
C PRO A 199 11.95 -7.24 17.62
N GLY A 200 11.59 -8.52 17.72
CA GLY A 200 12.42 -9.63 17.28
C GLY A 200 12.31 -9.98 15.78
N ALA A 201 11.37 -9.43 15.01
CA ALA A 201 11.28 -9.79 13.60
C ALA A 201 12.56 -9.39 12.83
N ASP A 202 13.22 -10.35 12.17
CA ASP A 202 14.42 -10.10 11.36
C ASP A 202 14.03 -9.54 9.99
N PHE A 203 12.87 -9.96 9.48
CA PHE A 203 12.28 -9.49 8.24
C PHE A 203 10.80 -9.18 8.44
N ILE A 204 10.31 -8.16 7.74
CA ILE A 204 8.90 -7.80 7.69
C ILE A 204 8.47 -7.82 6.22
N LEU A 205 7.40 -8.54 5.91
CA LEU A 205 6.74 -8.51 4.61
C LEU A 205 5.43 -7.76 4.75
N PHE A 206 5.25 -6.71 3.96
CA PHE A 206 3.94 -6.10 3.77
C PHE A 206 3.27 -6.74 2.56
N ALA A 207 1.98 -7.09 2.69
CA ALA A 207 1.18 -7.64 1.58
C ALA A 207 -0.25 -7.10 1.63
N ASP A 208 -0.93 -7.05 0.49
CA ASP A 208 -2.38 -6.86 0.42
C ASP A 208 -3.11 -8.22 0.48
N ASP A 209 -4.37 -8.22 0.91
CA ASP A 209 -5.18 -9.43 1.12
C ASP A 209 -5.69 -10.10 -0.17
N ASP A 210 -5.45 -9.48 -1.34
CA ASP A 210 -5.78 -9.98 -2.67
C ASP A 210 -4.57 -10.55 -3.43
N TYR A 211 -3.43 -10.75 -2.75
CA TYR A 211 -2.23 -11.37 -3.31
C TYR A 211 -2.01 -12.80 -2.84
N TYR A 212 -1.29 -13.56 -3.66
CA TYR A 212 -0.70 -14.84 -3.27
C TYR A 212 0.78 -14.67 -2.98
N VAL A 213 1.24 -15.17 -1.83
CA VAL A 213 2.65 -15.24 -1.47
C VAL A 213 3.08 -16.71 -1.43
N SER A 214 4.03 -17.07 -2.29
CA SER A 214 4.67 -18.38 -2.21
C SER A 214 5.66 -18.39 -1.04
N THR A 215 5.24 -18.97 0.07
CA THR A 215 6.05 -19.09 1.29
C THR A 215 7.34 -19.87 1.05
N TYR A 216 7.31 -20.90 0.18
CA TYR A 216 8.51 -21.64 -0.24
C TYR A 216 9.55 -20.74 -0.92
N ASN A 217 9.13 -19.94 -1.92
CA ASN A 217 10.05 -19.03 -2.61
C ASN A 217 10.53 -17.91 -1.69
N LEU A 218 9.67 -17.46 -0.77
CA LEU A 218 10.02 -16.44 0.21
C LEU A 218 11.11 -16.93 1.16
N VAL A 219 10.99 -18.15 1.72
CA VAL A 219 12.04 -18.75 2.56
C VAL A 219 13.37 -18.87 1.81
N ASN A 220 13.34 -19.27 0.54
CA ASN A 220 14.54 -19.34 -0.30
C ASN A 220 15.18 -17.96 -0.52
N LEU A 221 14.37 -16.93 -0.76
CA LEU A 221 14.85 -15.54 -0.90
C LEU A 221 15.53 -15.06 0.38
N LEU A 222 14.92 -15.30 1.55
CA LEU A 222 15.51 -14.91 2.84
C LEU A 222 16.87 -15.60 3.05
N GLY A 223 16.98 -16.89 2.71
CA GLY A 223 18.26 -17.61 2.76
C GLY A 223 19.33 -17.02 1.82
N GLN A 224 18.95 -16.55 0.63
CA GLN A 224 19.87 -15.89 -0.31
C GLN A 224 20.32 -14.52 0.19
N LEU A 225 19.39 -13.71 0.73
CA LEU A 225 19.73 -12.42 1.31
C LEU A 225 20.75 -12.59 2.45
N GLN A 226 20.53 -13.56 3.32
CA GLN A 226 21.49 -13.89 4.36
C GLN A 226 22.86 -14.31 3.78
N ALA A 227 22.89 -15.22 2.80
CA ALA A 227 24.13 -15.67 2.18
C ALA A 227 24.93 -14.52 1.54
N ASN A 228 24.24 -13.45 1.14
CA ASN A 228 24.82 -12.22 0.60
C ASN A 228 25.20 -11.19 1.68
N GLY A 229 25.10 -11.54 2.97
CA GLY A 229 25.53 -10.71 4.09
C GLY A 229 24.49 -9.70 4.60
N TYR A 230 23.23 -9.79 4.17
CA TYR A 230 22.16 -8.96 4.74
C TYR A 230 21.78 -9.50 6.13
N THR A 231 21.82 -8.61 7.12
CA THR A 231 21.46 -8.86 8.52
C THR A 231 20.24 -8.01 8.92
N ALA A 232 19.71 -8.22 10.14
CA ALA A 232 18.63 -7.39 10.68
C ALA A 232 18.99 -5.89 10.75
N ASP A 233 20.27 -5.55 10.88
CA ASP A 233 20.76 -4.16 10.90
C ASP A 233 20.98 -3.56 9.49
N SER A 234 20.80 -4.37 8.44
CA SER A 234 20.97 -3.90 7.08
C SER A 234 19.76 -3.08 6.64
N LEU A 235 20.01 -1.91 6.05
CA LEU A 235 18.96 -1.13 5.40
C LEU A 235 18.54 -1.82 4.10
N LEU A 236 17.52 -2.69 4.19
CA LEU A 236 16.99 -3.44 3.06
C LEU A 236 15.49 -3.18 2.88
N VAL A 237 15.14 -2.68 1.70
CA VAL A 237 13.76 -2.69 1.19
C VAL A 237 13.82 -3.27 -0.21
N THR A 238 13.10 -4.37 -0.46
CA THR A 238 13.15 -5.11 -1.72
C THR A 238 11.75 -5.41 -2.24
N GLY A 239 11.67 -5.91 -3.47
CA GLY A 239 10.41 -6.18 -4.16
C GLY A 239 10.45 -5.72 -5.61
N HIS A 240 9.28 -5.50 -6.20
CA HIS A 240 9.23 -4.91 -7.54
C HIS A 240 9.29 -3.38 -7.42
N VAL A 241 10.48 -2.82 -7.69
CA VAL A 241 10.75 -1.38 -7.58
C VAL A 241 10.46 -0.69 -8.90
N PHE A 242 9.62 0.35 -8.85
CA PHE A 242 9.47 1.27 -9.97
C PHE A 242 10.61 2.29 -9.93
N SER A 243 11.56 2.21 -10.88
CA SER A 243 12.76 3.07 -10.85
C SER A 243 12.53 4.49 -11.38
N SER A 244 11.59 4.68 -12.29
CA SER A 244 11.22 6.01 -12.80
C SER A 244 9.70 6.15 -12.97
N PRO A 245 8.94 6.06 -11.87
CA PRO A 245 7.48 6.13 -11.92
C PRO A 245 7.01 7.55 -12.25
N VAL A 246 6.05 7.68 -13.17
CA VAL A 246 5.47 8.99 -13.55
C VAL A 246 4.12 9.21 -12.84
N PRO A 247 3.93 10.35 -12.15
CA PRO A 247 2.64 10.71 -11.54
C PRO A 247 1.52 10.76 -12.57
N LYS A 248 0.32 10.24 -12.24
CA LYS A 248 -0.80 10.26 -13.17
C LYS A 248 -1.42 11.65 -13.15
N ARG A 249 -1.36 12.36 -14.29
CA ARG A 249 -1.88 13.73 -14.43
C ARG A 249 -3.27 13.82 -15.07
N ASN A 250 -3.87 12.68 -15.42
CA ASN A 250 -5.22 12.63 -15.95
C ASN A 250 -6.23 12.59 -14.79
N LEU A 251 -7.15 13.55 -14.74
CA LEU A 251 -8.19 13.70 -13.70
C LEU A 251 -9.11 12.48 -13.54
N PHE A 252 -9.27 11.68 -14.60
CA PHE A 252 -10.09 10.47 -14.58
C PHE A 252 -9.30 9.22 -14.14
N ASN A 253 -8.01 9.36 -13.87
CA ASN A 253 -7.20 8.28 -13.36
C ASN A 253 -7.39 8.15 -11.85
N LYS A 254 -7.60 6.92 -11.34
CA LYS A 254 -7.75 6.66 -9.90
C LYS A 254 -6.56 7.11 -9.05
N TRP A 255 -5.38 7.25 -9.66
CA TRP A 255 -4.15 7.73 -9.03
C TRP A 255 -3.77 9.15 -9.45
N TYR A 256 -4.77 9.96 -9.84
CA TYR A 256 -4.53 11.34 -10.22
C TYR A 256 -3.79 12.09 -9.11
N THR A 257 -2.74 12.81 -9.48
CA THR A 257 -1.96 13.67 -8.59
C THR A 257 -1.81 15.02 -9.25
N SER A 258 -2.26 16.07 -8.55
CA SER A 258 -2.18 17.43 -9.07
C SER A 258 -0.74 17.98 -9.01
N LEU A 259 -0.44 19.02 -9.80
CA LEU A 259 0.85 19.71 -9.72
C LEU A 259 1.05 20.43 -8.38
N ALA A 260 -0.05 20.87 -7.75
CA ALA A 260 -0.02 21.51 -6.43
C ALA A 260 0.37 20.52 -5.32
N GLU A 261 -0.06 19.27 -5.46
CA GLU A 261 0.28 18.18 -4.52
C GLU A 261 1.69 17.65 -4.77
N TYR A 262 2.06 17.45 -6.03
CA TYR A 262 3.38 16.97 -6.40
C TYR A 262 3.85 17.60 -7.72
N PRO A 263 4.80 18.55 -7.70
CA PRO A 263 5.15 19.30 -8.89
C PRO A 263 6.16 18.60 -9.80
N TYR A 264 6.77 17.47 -9.40
CA TYR A 264 7.89 16.89 -10.14
C TYR A 264 7.48 15.92 -11.27
N THR A 265 8.38 15.73 -12.24
CA THR A 265 8.16 14.85 -13.41
C THR A 265 8.09 13.36 -13.07
N PHE A 266 8.85 12.91 -12.06
CA PHE A 266 8.89 11.53 -11.60
C PHE A 266 8.66 11.45 -10.10
N TRP A 267 8.11 10.34 -9.63
CA TRP A 267 8.20 9.92 -8.24
C TRP A 267 9.62 9.43 -7.94
N PRO A 268 10.10 9.49 -6.68
CA PRO A 268 11.29 8.76 -6.29
C PRO A 268 11.10 7.25 -6.50
N PRO A 269 12.17 6.45 -6.64
CA PRO A 269 12.05 5.00 -6.70
C PRO A 269 11.32 4.45 -5.47
N TYR A 270 10.32 3.59 -5.68
CA TYR A 270 9.58 2.97 -4.59
C TYR A 270 9.20 1.52 -4.95
N PRO A 271 9.16 0.60 -3.98
CA PRO A 271 8.63 -0.75 -4.20
C PRO A 271 7.11 -0.69 -4.33
N THR A 272 6.51 -1.63 -5.05
CA THR A 272 5.04 -1.64 -5.19
C THR A 272 4.35 -1.68 -3.83
N GLY A 273 3.44 -0.75 -3.56
CA GLY A 273 2.74 -0.68 -2.27
C GLY A 273 1.88 -1.90 -1.92
N ALA A 274 1.68 -2.82 -2.85
CA ALA A 274 0.95 -4.06 -2.65
C ALA A 274 1.77 -5.17 -1.99
N ARG A 275 3.09 -5.21 -2.24
CA ARG A 275 4.00 -6.19 -1.64
C ARG A 275 5.45 -5.72 -1.66
N PHE A 276 6.09 -5.73 -0.49
CA PHE A 276 7.51 -5.42 -0.31
C PHE A 276 8.01 -5.86 1.06
#